data_AF-A0A3M2A9E7-F1
#
_entry.id   AF-A0A3M2A9E7-F1
#
_cell.length_a   1.000
_cell.length_b   1.000
_cell.length_c   1.000
_cell.angle_alpha   90.00
_cell.angle_beta   90.00
_cell.angle_gamma   90.00
#
_symmetry.space_group_name_H-M   'P 1'
#
loop_
_entity.id
_entity.type
_entity.pdbx_description
1 polymer ?
#
loop_
_entity_poly.entity_id
_entity_poly.type
_entity_poly.pdbx_seq_one_letter_code
_entity_poly.pdbx_strand_id
1 'polypeptide(L)'
;MSNKGRLVAGASLLANFILLFLLLSGTFSQSQSTSNQANQPIAQANNVNNTTSSPVPAQPTATPTSLPTETISTEDTATPTATVPPEPTETPTPAATPTPEATPTPEVPPTPTIAPGPPWLRYVNLFRAQANLPQLTENPEWSEGDRLHSVYMVNTDQLWHSEDPNSPYYTKAGDDAAHNGNIAASNYFGESDFEWAIDYWISAPFHGAPILDPELTTVGFGTFRAQVGTFSVAATMDVKRGIDPAVEVEYPVMFPKDGGETWVLAYKLFEFPNAIPSCPGFARPTSAPVYLYLGNGDLTPAVSQAVILENGAPMETCFFDETSYYNPDSKQQETGRLILDQRDVVVIMAKRPFQVGSTYTVQVSANGMDLEWRFKAVNPP
;
A
#
# COMPACT_ATOMS: atom_id res chain seq x y z
N MET A 1 -21.68 80.68 -36.05
CA MET A 1 -22.89 80.55 -35.19
C MET A 1 -23.24 79.07 -35.17
N SER A 2 -23.39 78.34 -34.06
CA SER A 2 -23.42 78.71 -32.64
C SER A 2 -22.28 78.02 -31.86
N ASN A 3 -22.00 78.48 -30.64
CA ASN A 3 -20.89 77.99 -29.79
C ASN A 3 -21.40 77.76 -28.35
N LYS A 4 -21.03 76.61 -27.77
CA LYS A 4 -21.07 76.16 -26.36
C LYS A 4 -20.54 74.71 -26.42
N GLY A 5 -19.42 74.29 -25.83
CA GLY A 5 -18.82 74.68 -24.56
C GLY A 5 -19.08 73.55 -23.53
N ARG A 6 -18.17 73.19 -22.62
CA ARG A 6 -16.99 73.93 -22.11
C ARG A 6 -16.17 73.08 -21.10
N LEU A 7 -14.89 73.42 -20.86
CA LEU A 7 -14.00 73.04 -19.72
C LEU A 7 -13.45 71.58 -19.65
N VAL A 8 -12.27 71.24 -19.08
CA VAL A 8 -10.94 71.88 -18.76
C VAL A 8 -10.11 70.84 -17.93
N ALA A 9 -8.78 70.81 -17.78
CA ALA A 9 -7.60 71.19 -18.59
C ALA A 9 -6.30 70.73 -17.85
N GLY A 10 -5.12 70.83 -18.49
CA GLY A 10 -3.79 70.48 -17.94
C GLY A 10 -2.99 69.67 -18.95
N ALA A 11 -1.95 70.14 -19.66
CA ALA A 11 -0.70 70.79 -19.22
C ALA A 11 0.13 69.90 -18.28
N SER A 12 1.43 69.68 -18.41
CA SER A 12 2.47 69.92 -19.44
C SER A 12 3.81 69.42 -18.83
N LEU A 13 4.89 69.36 -19.61
CA LEU A 13 6.32 69.27 -19.17
C LEU A 13 6.86 67.96 -18.57
N LEU A 14 7.67 67.26 -19.38
CA LEU A 14 9.10 67.00 -19.19
C LEU A 14 9.67 67.06 -17.74
N ALA A 15 10.25 65.93 -17.28
CA ALA A 15 11.66 65.85 -16.86
C ALA A 15 12.10 64.38 -16.65
N ASN A 16 13.33 64.05 -17.05
CA ASN A 16 13.95 62.77 -16.72
C ASN A 16 14.29 62.70 -15.22
N PHE A 17 13.98 61.59 -14.57
CA PHE A 17 14.81 61.08 -13.47
C PHE A 17 14.94 59.56 -13.58
N ILE A 18 16.20 59.11 -13.61
CA ILE A 18 16.55 57.69 -13.60
C ILE A 18 16.33 57.18 -12.17
N LEU A 19 15.54 56.12 -12.01
CA LEU A 19 15.63 55.27 -10.82
C LEU A 19 15.65 53.81 -11.24
N LEU A 20 16.72 53.13 -10.81
CA LEU A 20 17.06 51.76 -11.18
C LEU A 20 16.22 50.77 -10.36
N PHE A 21 15.35 50.00 -11.03
CA PHE A 21 14.76 48.79 -10.45
C PHE A 21 15.21 47.57 -11.25
N LEU A 22 16.09 46.78 -10.64
CA LEU A 22 16.45 45.44 -11.10
C LEU A 22 15.29 44.47 -10.82
N LEU A 23 14.46 44.23 -11.82
CA LEU A 23 13.64 43.03 -11.88
C LEU A 23 14.39 41.98 -12.69
N LEU A 24 15.02 41.03 -11.99
CA LEU A 24 15.43 39.77 -12.60
C LEU A 24 14.16 38.99 -12.95
N SER A 25 13.69 39.12 -14.19
CA SER A 25 12.76 38.16 -14.77
C SER A 25 13.51 36.84 -15.00
N GLY A 26 13.53 35.99 -13.96
CA GLY A 26 13.98 34.62 -14.08
C GLY A 26 13.06 33.86 -15.02
N THR A 27 13.40 33.81 -16.30
CA THR A 27 12.74 32.95 -17.28
C THR A 27 12.98 31.51 -16.87
N PHE A 28 11.96 30.88 -16.26
CA PHE A 28 12.00 29.46 -15.91
C PHE A 28 11.90 28.64 -17.20
N SER A 29 13.05 28.48 -17.86
CA SER A 29 13.17 27.69 -19.07
C SER A 29 13.05 26.22 -18.67
N GLN A 30 11.88 25.61 -18.92
CA GLN A 30 11.75 24.17 -18.87
C GLN A 30 12.75 23.57 -19.87
N SER A 31 13.87 23.05 -19.37
CA SER A 31 14.71 22.16 -20.16
C SER A 31 13.93 20.87 -20.37
N GLN A 32 13.40 20.68 -21.57
CA GLN A 32 12.97 19.36 -22.03
C GLN A 32 14.20 18.45 -22.01
N SER A 33 14.35 17.70 -20.92
CA SER A 33 15.31 16.62 -20.84
C SER A 33 14.81 15.51 -21.73
N THR A 34 15.37 15.42 -22.95
CA THR A 34 15.18 14.25 -23.82
C THR A 34 15.88 13.06 -23.17
N SER A 35 15.19 12.39 -22.25
CA SER A 35 15.67 11.18 -21.61
C SER A 35 15.69 10.03 -22.61
N ASN A 36 16.83 9.87 -23.30
CA ASN A 36 17.19 8.60 -23.94
C ASN A 36 17.44 7.56 -22.83
N GLN A 37 16.35 7.05 -22.24
CA GLN A 37 16.37 5.88 -21.36
C GLN A 37 16.80 4.68 -22.20
N ALA A 38 17.94 4.08 -21.85
CA ALA A 38 18.51 2.97 -22.60
C ALA A 38 17.68 1.68 -22.40
N ASN A 39 17.72 0.78 -23.39
CA ASN A 39 17.10 -0.55 -23.39
C ASN A 39 17.02 -1.19 -21.99
N GLN A 40 15.82 -1.28 -21.42
CA GLN A 40 15.62 -1.93 -20.13
C GLN A 40 15.49 -3.46 -20.32
N PRO A 41 16.18 -4.27 -19.51
CA PRO A 41 16.08 -5.73 -19.59
C PRO A 41 14.70 -6.21 -19.10
N ILE A 42 14.06 -6.98 -19.97
CA ILE A 42 12.68 -7.47 -19.87
C ILE A 42 12.40 -8.21 -18.54
N ALA A 43 11.46 -7.69 -17.74
CA ALA A 43 10.90 -8.35 -16.56
C ALA A 43 9.76 -9.33 -16.95
N GLN A 44 10.08 -10.46 -17.57
CA GLN A 44 9.09 -11.49 -17.91
C GLN A 44 8.56 -12.19 -16.64
N ALA A 45 7.23 -12.18 -16.46
CA ALA A 45 6.53 -13.00 -15.47
C ALA A 45 6.39 -14.47 -15.91
N ASN A 46 7.52 -15.14 -16.17
CA ASN A 46 7.55 -16.57 -16.49
C ASN A 46 7.29 -17.40 -15.23
N ASN A 47 6.09 -17.98 -15.11
CA ASN A 47 5.72 -18.79 -13.95
C ASN A 47 6.06 -20.28 -14.18
N VAL A 48 6.70 -20.91 -13.19
CA VAL A 48 7.22 -22.29 -13.29
C VAL A 48 6.13 -23.29 -12.87
N ASN A 49 5.53 -23.96 -13.85
CA ASN A 49 4.68 -25.12 -13.58
C ASN A 49 5.52 -26.26 -12.99
N ASN A 50 5.14 -26.78 -11.82
CA ASN A 50 5.72 -27.99 -11.26
C ASN A 50 4.65 -29.03 -10.96
N THR A 51 4.62 -30.08 -11.79
CA THR A 51 3.86 -31.30 -11.55
C THR A 51 4.72 -32.51 -11.84
N THR A 52 5.14 -33.24 -10.81
CA THR A 52 5.19 -34.72 -10.81
C THR A 52 5.41 -35.23 -9.38
N SER A 53 4.99 -36.47 -9.13
CA SER A 53 4.65 -36.99 -7.80
C SER A 53 5.44 -38.25 -7.42
N SER A 54 5.37 -38.61 -6.12
CA SER A 54 5.66 -39.93 -5.49
C SER A 54 7.02 -40.07 -4.77
N PRO A 55 7.14 -41.02 -3.80
CA PRO A 55 6.22 -41.25 -2.68
C PRO A 55 6.95 -41.38 -1.31
N VAL A 56 6.19 -41.31 -0.21
CA VAL A 56 6.69 -41.43 1.17
C VAL A 56 6.72 -42.89 1.65
N PRO A 57 7.75 -43.35 2.39
CA PRO A 57 7.71 -44.59 3.16
C PRO A 57 7.52 -44.37 4.68
N ALA A 58 6.40 -44.93 5.18
CA ALA A 58 6.15 -45.55 6.50
C ALA A 58 6.66 -44.95 7.84
N GLN A 59 5.68 -44.77 8.73
CA GLN A 59 5.72 -44.60 10.19
C GLN A 59 6.30 -45.84 10.93
N PRO A 60 6.69 -45.71 12.21
CA PRO A 60 6.08 -46.60 13.22
C PRO A 60 5.58 -45.90 14.50
N THR A 61 4.56 -46.53 15.10
CA THR A 61 3.73 -46.05 16.22
C THR A 61 4.34 -46.32 17.61
N ALA A 62 4.13 -45.42 18.58
CA ALA A 62 4.04 -45.79 20.01
C ALA A 62 3.24 -44.77 20.84
N THR A 63 2.36 -45.29 21.71
CA THR A 63 1.46 -44.63 22.70
C THR A 63 1.08 -45.73 23.71
N PRO A 64 0.71 -45.51 24.99
CA PRO A 64 0.62 -44.28 25.82
C PRO A 64 1.53 -44.33 27.08
N THR A 65 1.36 -43.42 28.07
CA THR A 65 1.05 -43.79 29.49
C THR A 65 0.98 -42.56 30.46
N SER A 66 -0.02 -42.63 31.38
CA SER A 66 -0.21 -41.96 32.69
C SER A 66 -0.17 -40.42 32.88
N LEU A 67 -1.39 -39.92 33.14
CA LEU A 67 -1.81 -38.88 34.10
C LEU A 67 -1.00 -38.81 35.43
N PRO A 68 -0.81 -37.60 36.01
CA PRO A 68 -0.56 -37.41 37.44
C PRO A 68 -1.83 -36.95 38.20
N THR A 69 -2.00 -37.47 39.41
CA THR A 69 -3.09 -37.18 40.36
C THR A 69 -2.89 -35.84 41.07
N GLU A 70 -3.92 -35.01 41.17
CA GLU A 70 -3.95 -33.89 42.15
C GLU A 70 -4.52 -34.33 43.50
N THR A 71 -3.86 -33.89 44.57
CA THR A 71 -4.16 -34.30 45.95
C THR A 71 -5.06 -33.27 46.63
N ILE A 72 -6.19 -33.73 47.17
CA ILE A 72 -7.10 -32.92 47.99
C ILE A 72 -6.40 -32.57 49.32
N SER A 73 -6.48 -31.30 49.73
CA SER A 73 -6.13 -30.85 51.08
C SER A 73 -7.34 -30.21 51.76
N THR A 74 -7.42 -30.37 53.08
CA THR A 74 -8.65 -30.19 53.87
C THR A 74 -8.80 -28.81 54.50
N GLU A 75 -10.03 -28.29 54.43
CA GLU A 75 -10.83 -27.71 55.53
C GLU A 75 -10.11 -26.96 56.66
N ASP A 76 -10.52 -25.70 56.89
CA ASP A 76 -10.46 -25.08 58.21
C ASP A 76 -11.74 -24.25 58.49
N THR A 77 -12.18 -24.22 59.74
CA THR A 77 -13.54 -23.83 60.16
C THR A 77 -13.57 -22.56 61.01
N ALA A 78 -14.49 -21.63 60.73
CA ALA A 78 -14.80 -20.52 61.65
C ALA A 78 -16.29 -20.07 61.61
N THR A 79 -17.04 -20.55 62.61
CA THR A 79 -18.16 -19.97 63.39
C THR A 79 -19.01 -18.80 62.81
N PRO A 80 -20.36 -18.89 62.85
CA PRO A 80 -21.27 -17.81 62.45
C PRO A 80 -21.47 -16.73 63.53
N THR A 81 -21.69 -15.48 63.10
CA THR A 81 -22.04 -14.33 63.96
C THR A 81 -23.56 -14.08 64.00
N ALA A 82 -24.06 -13.56 65.11
CA ALA A 82 -25.48 -13.54 65.47
C ALA A 82 -26.40 -12.62 64.63
N THR A 83 -27.65 -13.04 64.52
CA THR A 83 -28.75 -12.40 63.79
C THR A 83 -29.35 -11.19 64.53
N VAL A 84 -29.62 -10.10 63.81
CA VAL A 84 -30.40 -8.93 64.28
C VAL A 84 -31.87 -9.10 63.85
N PRO A 85 -32.87 -8.81 64.71
CA PRO A 85 -34.29 -9.00 64.37
C PRO A 85 -34.81 -7.97 63.34
N PRO A 86 -35.75 -8.37 62.45
CA PRO A 86 -36.34 -7.47 61.46
C PRO A 86 -37.43 -6.55 62.03
N GLU A 87 -37.51 -5.35 61.44
CA GLU A 87 -38.52 -4.31 61.67
C GLU A 87 -39.85 -4.67 60.95
N PRO A 88 -41.05 -4.26 61.45
CA PRO A 88 -42.32 -4.74 60.89
C PRO A 88 -42.64 -4.18 59.50
N THR A 89 -42.98 -5.08 58.59
CA THR A 89 -43.34 -4.80 57.20
C THR A 89 -44.71 -4.11 57.07
N GLU A 90 -44.78 -2.97 56.39
CA GLU A 90 -46.05 -2.38 55.96
C GLU A 90 -46.72 -3.19 54.84
N THR A 91 -48.06 -3.29 54.87
CA THR A 91 -48.84 -4.05 53.89
C THR A 91 -48.92 -3.31 52.54
N PRO A 92 -48.43 -3.88 51.43
CA PRO A 92 -48.51 -3.22 50.13
C PRO A 92 -49.95 -3.17 49.58
N THR A 93 -50.29 -2.05 48.97
CA THR A 93 -51.54 -1.85 48.22
C THR A 93 -51.53 -2.71 46.94
N PRO A 94 -52.64 -3.32 46.49
CA PRO A 94 -52.65 -4.16 45.30
C PRO A 94 -52.27 -3.39 44.03
N ALA A 95 -51.19 -3.83 43.39
CA ALA A 95 -50.72 -3.27 42.11
C ALA A 95 -51.64 -3.68 40.95
N ALA A 96 -51.80 -2.78 39.97
CA ALA A 96 -52.57 -3.05 38.76
C ALA A 96 -51.88 -4.12 37.88
N THR A 97 -52.69 -5.00 37.28
CA THR A 97 -52.22 -6.04 36.35
C THR A 97 -51.50 -5.41 35.15
N PRO A 98 -50.25 -5.77 34.84
CA PRO A 98 -49.56 -5.24 33.67
C PRO A 98 -50.22 -5.74 32.38
N THR A 99 -50.35 -4.85 31.39
CA THR A 99 -50.74 -5.21 30.02
C THR A 99 -49.63 -6.07 29.40
N PRO A 100 -49.94 -7.15 28.65
CA PRO A 100 -48.90 -7.97 28.02
C PRO A 100 -48.08 -7.14 27.03
N GLU A 101 -46.77 -7.11 27.27
CA GLU A 101 -45.78 -6.47 26.40
C GLU A 101 -45.68 -7.24 25.07
N ALA A 102 -45.63 -6.51 23.95
CA ALA A 102 -45.56 -7.13 22.64
C ALA A 102 -44.19 -7.77 22.44
N THR A 103 -44.15 -9.07 22.14
CA THR A 103 -42.91 -9.79 21.81
C THR A 103 -42.15 -9.04 20.71
N PRO A 104 -40.87 -8.66 20.93
CA PRO A 104 -40.11 -7.96 19.92
C PRO A 104 -40.02 -8.82 18.64
N THR A 105 -40.35 -8.23 17.50
CA THR A 105 -40.14 -8.88 16.21
C THR A 105 -38.64 -9.04 16.00
N PRO A 106 -38.13 -10.22 15.62
CA PRO A 106 -36.70 -10.43 15.41
C PRO A 106 -36.19 -9.45 14.35
N GLU A 107 -35.20 -8.65 14.73
CA GLU A 107 -34.55 -7.70 13.84
C GLU A 107 -33.86 -8.45 12.70
N VAL A 108 -34.19 -8.09 11.47
CA VAL A 108 -33.57 -8.70 10.29
C VAL A 108 -32.11 -8.26 10.29
N PRO A 109 -31.13 -9.19 10.26
CA PRO A 109 -29.73 -8.82 10.25
C PRO A 109 -29.44 -7.91 9.05
N PRO A 110 -28.66 -6.82 9.21
CA PRO A 110 -28.43 -5.88 8.14
C PRO A 110 -27.80 -6.59 6.94
N THR A 111 -28.40 -6.37 5.76
CA THR A 111 -27.83 -6.85 4.49
C THR A 111 -26.39 -6.32 4.37
N PRO A 112 -25.38 -7.16 4.12
CA PRO A 112 -24.01 -6.70 4.02
C PRO A 112 -23.88 -5.68 2.88
N THR A 113 -23.55 -4.44 3.24
CA THR A 113 -23.29 -3.38 2.27
C THR A 113 -22.04 -3.74 1.47
N ILE A 114 -22.21 -4.01 0.18
CA ILE A 114 -21.10 -4.23 -0.74
C ILE A 114 -20.25 -2.94 -0.76
N ALA A 115 -18.95 -3.06 -0.53
CA ALA A 115 -18.04 -1.92 -0.59
C ALA A 115 -18.13 -1.23 -1.96
N PRO A 116 -18.08 0.11 -2.03
CA PRO A 116 -18.27 0.84 -3.27
C PRO A 116 -17.14 0.60 -4.28
N GLY A 117 -17.42 0.86 -5.56
CA GLY A 117 -16.44 0.83 -6.64
C GLY A 117 -16.28 -0.50 -7.38
N PRO A 118 -15.48 -0.51 -8.47
CA PRO A 118 -15.23 -1.69 -9.29
C PRO A 118 -14.43 -2.78 -8.52
N PRO A 119 -14.43 -4.04 -8.99
CA PRO A 119 -13.75 -5.15 -8.31
C PRO A 119 -12.28 -4.88 -7.97
N TRP A 120 -11.52 -4.30 -8.91
CA TRP A 120 -10.11 -3.97 -8.70
C TRP A 120 -9.90 -2.95 -7.57
N LEU A 121 -10.74 -1.90 -7.49
CA LEU A 121 -10.60 -0.86 -6.48
C LEU A 121 -10.92 -1.41 -5.09
N ARG A 122 -11.95 -2.26 -4.99
CA ARG A 122 -12.25 -2.98 -3.75
C ARG A 122 -11.06 -3.85 -3.30
N TYR A 123 -10.39 -4.52 -4.24
CA TYR A 123 -9.22 -5.35 -3.96
C TYR A 123 -8.00 -4.53 -3.49
N VAL A 124 -7.67 -3.42 -4.14
CA VAL A 124 -6.64 -2.47 -3.64
C VAL A 124 -6.99 -1.99 -2.23
N ASN A 125 -8.26 -1.66 -1.99
CA ASN A 125 -8.73 -1.20 -0.69
C ASN A 125 -8.72 -2.28 0.40
N LEU A 126 -8.63 -3.57 0.07
CA LEU A 126 -8.33 -4.61 1.07
C LEU A 126 -6.90 -4.43 1.60
N PHE A 127 -5.91 -4.18 0.75
CA PHE A 127 -4.52 -3.93 1.20
C PHE A 127 -4.41 -2.66 2.04
N ARG A 128 -5.07 -1.57 1.63
CA ARG A 128 -5.08 -0.31 2.42
C ARG A 128 -5.76 -0.46 3.78
N ALA A 129 -6.81 -1.29 3.90
CA ALA A 129 -7.39 -1.66 5.18
C ALA A 129 -6.39 -2.41 6.09
N GLN A 130 -5.44 -3.17 5.52
CA GLN A 130 -4.32 -3.79 6.24
C GLN A 130 -3.17 -2.81 6.55
N ALA A 131 -3.31 -1.52 6.24
CA ALA A 131 -2.43 -0.43 6.66
C ALA A 131 -3.14 0.61 7.56
N ASN A 132 -4.40 0.38 7.95
CA ASN A 132 -5.30 1.41 8.53
C ASN A 132 -5.52 2.65 7.66
N LEU A 133 -5.25 2.55 6.35
CA LEU A 133 -5.38 3.68 5.44
C LEU A 133 -6.82 3.87 4.94
N PRO A 134 -7.23 5.11 4.61
CA PRO A 134 -8.49 5.38 3.93
C PRO A 134 -8.64 4.61 2.62
N GLN A 135 -9.90 4.32 2.27
CA GLN A 135 -10.24 3.74 0.97
C GLN A 135 -10.01 4.76 -0.14
N LEU A 136 -9.36 4.31 -1.21
CA LEU A 136 -9.21 5.07 -2.45
C LEU A 136 -10.52 5.16 -3.21
N THR A 137 -10.64 6.23 -3.99
CA THR A 137 -11.67 6.42 -5.00
C THR A 137 -11.11 6.23 -6.42
N GLU A 138 -11.96 5.87 -7.37
CA GLU A 138 -11.61 5.81 -8.80
C GLU A 138 -11.82 7.17 -9.47
N ASN A 139 -10.86 7.58 -10.31
CA ASN A 139 -11.09 8.54 -11.37
C ASN A 139 -11.25 7.81 -12.73
N PRO A 140 -12.47 7.73 -13.29
CA PRO A 140 -12.71 7.00 -14.53
C PRO A 140 -11.96 7.54 -15.76
N GLU A 141 -11.61 8.83 -15.80
CA GLU A 141 -10.81 9.41 -16.88
C GLU A 141 -9.35 8.93 -16.81
N TRP A 142 -8.84 8.69 -15.60
CA TRP A 142 -7.50 8.12 -15.40
C TRP A 142 -7.51 6.62 -15.70
N SER A 143 -8.55 5.87 -15.27
CA SER A 143 -8.72 4.45 -15.64
C SER A 143 -8.73 4.23 -17.16
N GLU A 144 -9.34 5.13 -17.95
CA GLU A 144 -9.27 5.06 -19.42
C GLU A 144 -7.87 5.37 -19.95
N GLY A 145 -7.15 6.34 -19.36
CA GLY A 145 -5.74 6.59 -19.66
C GLY A 145 -4.85 5.37 -19.37
N ASP A 146 -5.00 4.75 -18.21
CA ASP A 146 -4.28 3.54 -17.80
C ASP A 146 -4.59 2.35 -18.74
N ARG A 147 -5.84 2.25 -19.21
CA ARG A 147 -6.25 1.25 -20.21
C ARG A 147 -5.61 1.54 -21.57
N LEU A 148 -5.54 2.80 -21.99
CA LEU A 148 -4.86 3.20 -23.23
C LEU A 148 -3.35 2.96 -23.16
N HIS A 149 -2.71 3.21 -22.02
CA HIS A 149 -1.30 2.87 -21.85
C HIS A 149 -1.05 1.36 -21.88
N SER A 150 -1.95 0.58 -21.27
CA SER A 150 -1.94 -0.88 -21.39
C SER A 150 -2.10 -1.36 -22.84
N VAL A 151 -2.90 -0.65 -23.67
CA VAL A 151 -2.97 -0.88 -25.13
C VAL A 151 -1.63 -0.56 -25.79
N TYR A 152 -1.00 0.57 -25.48
CA TYR A 152 0.30 0.95 -26.02
C TYR A 152 1.34 -0.14 -25.74
N MET A 153 1.50 -0.55 -24.47
CA MET A 153 2.52 -1.52 -24.06
C MET A 153 2.40 -2.87 -24.79
N VAL A 154 1.18 -3.42 -24.89
CA VAL A 154 0.91 -4.70 -25.56
C VAL A 154 1.13 -4.61 -27.07
N ASN A 155 0.75 -3.51 -27.72
CA ASN A 155 0.86 -3.38 -29.18
C ASN A 155 2.25 -2.94 -29.68
N THR A 156 3.11 -2.45 -28.78
CA THR A 156 4.48 -2.00 -29.12
C THR A 156 5.57 -2.92 -28.56
N ASP A 157 5.23 -3.89 -27.70
CA ASP A 157 6.18 -4.68 -26.90
C ASP A 157 7.15 -3.82 -26.07
N GLN A 158 6.65 -2.69 -25.57
CA GLN A 158 7.42 -1.72 -24.78
C GLN A 158 6.84 -1.56 -23.38
N LEU A 159 7.70 -1.61 -22.35
CA LEU A 159 7.33 -1.43 -20.94
C LEU A 159 8.08 -0.21 -20.39
N TRP A 160 7.49 0.99 -20.54
CA TRP A 160 8.09 2.28 -20.18
C TRP A 160 7.08 3.22 -19.56
N HIS A 161 7.55 4.13 -18.69
CA HIS A 161 6.74 5.23 -18.14
C HIS A 161 6.59 6.42 -19.11
N SER A 162 6.46 6.15 -20.42
CA SER A 162 6.28 7.16 -21.48
C SER A 162 5.86 6.48 -22.78
N GLU A 163 5.11 7.18 -23.64
CA GLU A 163 4.78 6.73 -25.01
C GLU A 163 5.56 7.52 -26.08
N ASP A 164 5.96 6.88 -27.19
CA ASP A 164 6.52 7.59 -28.36
C ASP A 164 5.40 8.34 -29.11
N PRO A 165 5.44 9.69 -29.23
CA PRO A 165 4.43 10.48 -29.95
C PRO A 165 4.28 10.14 -31.44
N ASN A 166 5.22 9.39 -32.02
CA ASN A 166 5.16 8.91 -33.41
C ASN A 166 4.50 7.53 -33.55
N SER A 167 4.20 6.84 -32.44
CA SER A 167 3.54 5.54 -32.43
C SER A 167 2.08 5.66 -32.90
N PRO A 168 1.57 4.73 -33.74
CA PRO A 168 0.14 4.70 -34.09
C PRO A 168 -0.77 4.35 -32.89
N TYR A 169 -0.19 3.91 -31.77
CA TYR A 169 -0.89 3.63 -30.52
C TYR A 169 -0.76 4.76 -29.49
N TYR A 170 -0.02 5.84 -29.80
CA TYR A 170 0.15 6.97 -28.89
C TYR A 170 -1.19 7.62 -28.55
N THR A 171 -1.42 7.88 -27.26
CA THR A 171 -2.47 8.80 -26.82
C THR A 171 -1.94 9.70 -25.71
N LYS A 172 -2.37 10.97 -25.69
CA LYS A 172 -1.98 11.86 -24.57
C LYS A 172 -2.44 11.32 -23.20
N ALA A 173 -3.61 10.66 -23.15
CA ALA A 173 -4.13 10.10 -21.91
C ALA A 173 -3.33 8.85 -21.44
N GLY A 174 -2.87 8.02 -22.37
CA GLY A 174 -1.97 6.90 -22.10
C GLY A 174 -0.57 7.37 -21.69
N ASP A 175 -0.01 8.37 -22.36
CA ASP A 175 1.26 8.99 -21.98
C ASP A 175 1.19 9.69 -20.61
N ASP A 176 0.09 10.39 -20.30
CA ASP A 176 -0.16 10.95 -18.96
C ASP A 176 -0.23 9.84 -17.90
N ALA A 177 -0.87 8.70 -18.19
CA ALA A 177 -0.91 7.54 -17.31
C ALA A 177 0.47 6.88 -17.14
N ALA A 178 1.25 6.75 -18.22
CA ALA A 178 2.58 6.13 -18.21
C ALA A 178 3.52 6.82 -17.21
N HIS A 179 3.57 8.15 -17.23
CA HIS A 179 4.42 8.95 -16.34
C HIS A 179 3.99 8.87 -14.86
N ASN A 180 2.70 8.65 -14.60
CA ASN A 180 2.09 8.75 -13.26
C ASN A 180 1.74 7.39 -12.62
N GLY A 181 1.70 6.32 -13.40
CA GLY A 181 1.26 5.02 -12.94
C GLY A 181 2.37 3.99 -12.70
N ASN A 182 2.05 3.01 -11.87
CA ASN A 182 2.71 1.71 -11.86
C ASN A 182 2.35 0.96 -13.15
N ILE A 183 3.32 0.28 -13.77
CA ILE A 183 3.12 -0.49 -15.01
C ILE A 183 3.50 -1.96 -14.80
N ALA A 184 2.82 -2.87 -15.50
CA ALA A 184 3.16 -4.29 -15.54
C ALA A 184 2.74 -4.91 -16.86
N ALA A 185 3.52 -5.86 -17.36
CA ALA A 185 3.18 -6.63 -18.55
C ALA A 185 3.59 -8.11 -18.40
N SER A 186 2.88 -9.00 -19.08
CA SER A 186 3.10 -10.44 -19.03
C SER A 186 2.74 -11.12 -20.35
N ASN A 187 3.43 -12.22 -20.64
CA ASN A 187 3.09 -13.17 -21.72
C ASN A 187 2.05 -14.22 -21.29
N TYR A 188 1.61 -14.19 -20.01
CA TYR A 188 0.65 -15.14 -19.47
C TYR A 188 -0.79 -14.65 -19.63
N PHE A 189 -1.51 -15.24 -20.59
CA PHE A 189 -2.93 -14.97 -20.86
C PHE A 189 -3.87 -15.74 -19.90
N GLY A 190 -3.60 -15.69 -18.60
CA GLY A 190 -4.41 -16.37 -17.56
C GLY A 190 -5.68 -15.61 -17.14
N GLU A 191 -6.48 -16.25 -16.29
CA GLU A 191 -7.88 -15.88 -16.00
C GLU A 191 -8.09 -14.73 -15.00
N SER A 192 -7.14 -14.42 -14.10
CA SER A 192 -7.28 -13.30 -13.14
C SER A 192 -7.10 -11.96 -13.86
N ASP A 193 -8.03 -11.02 -13.71
CA ASP A 193 -8.03 -9.79 -14.50
C ASP A 193 -7.14 -8.67 -13.95
N PHE A 194 -7.19 -8.45 -12.64
CA PHE A 194 -6.51 -7.33 -11.96
C PHE A 194 -5.61 -7.80 -10.81
N GLU A 195 -5.96 -8.91 -10.18
CA GLU A 195 -5.30 -9.48 -9.01
C GLU A 195 -3.82 -9.74 -9.29
N TRP A 196 -3.51 -10.29 -10.46
CA TRP A 196 -2.13 -10.57 -10.87
C TRP A 196 -1.24 -9.32 -10.87
N ALA A 197 -1.74 -8.15 -11.28
CA ALA A 197 -0.96 -6.93 -11.36
C ALA A 197 -0.81 -6.29 -9.98
N ILE A 198 -1.93 -6.24 -9.23
CA ILE A 198 -1.97 -5.64 -7.90
C ILE A 198 -1.12 -6.44 -6.91
N ASP A 199 -1.24 -7.77 -6.87
CA ASP A 199 -0.40 -8.63 -6.04
C ASP A 199 1.09 -8.51 -6.42
N TYR A 200 1.38 -8.38 -7.72
CA TYR A 200 2.74 -8.26 -8.23
C TYR A 200 3.40 -6.94 -7.81
N TRP A 201 2.67 -5.82 -7.90
CA TRP A 201 3.13 -4.52 -7.40
C TRP A 201 3.23 -4.48 -5.88
N ILE A 202 2.22 -4.94 -5.13
CA ILE A 202 2.27 -5.02 -3.66
C ILE A 202 3.41 -5.94 -3.18
N SER A 203 3.78 -6.96 -3.96
CA SER A 203 4.91 -7.85 -3.63
C SER A 203 6.28 -7.18 -3.69
N ALA A 204 6.40 -5.94 -4.18
CA ALA A 204 7.65 -5.34 -4.58
C ALA A 204 7.89 -3.95 -3.95
N PRO A 205 9.06 -3.70 -3.36
CA PRO A 205 9.38 -2.48 -2.59
C PRO A 205 9.03 -1.11 -3.19
N PHE A 206 9.16 -0.92 -4.51
CA PHE A 206 9.02 0.40 -5.14
C PHE A 206 7.68 0.60 -5.84
N HIS A 207 6.98 -0.46 -6.22
CA HIS A 207 5.61 -0.39 -6.76
C HIS A 207 4.55 -0.48 -5.66
N GLY A 208 4.82 -1.25 -4.60
CA GLY A 208 3.89 -1.40 -3.48
C GLY A 208 3.78 -0.14 -2.62
N ALA A 209 4.90 0.59 -2.44
CA ALA A 209 4.93 1.79 -1.62
C ALA A 209 3.97 2.90 -2.13
N PRO A 210 3.96 3.30 -3.43
CA PRO A 210 2.97 4.26 -3.94
C PRO A 210 1.51 3.83 -3.79
N ILE A 211 1.17 2.54 -3.98
CA ILE A 211 -0.22 2.06 -3.80
C ILE A 211 -0.69 2.20 -2.34
N LEU A 212 0.26 2.10 -1.42
CA LEU A 212 0.08 2.19 0.02
C LEU A 212 0.48 3.57 0.59
N ASP A 213 0.67 4.58 -0.26
CA ASP A 213 0.95 5.96 0.18
C ASP A 213 -0.23 6.46 1.05
N PRO A 214 0.02 6.92 2.29
CA PRO A 214 -1.01 7.46 3.17
C PRO A 214 -1.78 8.68 2.64
N GLU A 215 -1.16 9.54 1.83
CA GLU A 215 -1.78 10.73 1.22
C GLU A 215 -2.46 10.43 -0.13
N LEU A 216 -2.34 9.21 -0.66
CA LEU A 216 -3.05 8.81 -1.88
C LEU A 216 -4.56 8.67 -1.59
N THR A 217 -5.39 9.40 -2.35
CA THR A 217 -6.86 9.45 -2.20
C THR A 217 -7.61 8.90 -3.42
N THR A 218 -6.99 9.04 -4.60
CA THR A 218 -7.64 8.83 -5.90
C THR A 218 -6.69 8.10 -6.83
N VAL A 219 -7.19 7.11 -7.56
CA VAL A 219 -6.42 6.31 -8.51
C VAL A 219 -7.19 6.07 -9.80
N GLY A 220 -6.47 5.78 -10.88
CA GLY A 220 -7.01 5.09 -12.05
C GLY A 220 -6.53 3.64 -12.06
N PHE A 221 -7.21 2.77 -12.80
CA PHE A 221 -6.65 1.47 -13.19
C PHE A 221 -7.19 1.00 -14.52
N GLY A 222 -6.31 0.44 -15.34
CA GLY A 222 -6.65 -0.12 -16.63
C GLY A 222 -5.81 -1.34 -16.97
N THR A 223 -6.38 -2.22 -17.79
CA THR A 223 -5.75 -3.45 -18.27
C THR A 223 -6.13 -3.67 -19.73
N PHE A 224 -5.23 -4.30 -20.48
CA PHE A 224 -5.49 -4.69 -21.85
C PHE A 224 -4.89 -6.06 -22.16
N ARG A 225 -5.61 -6.85 -22.96
CA ARG A 225 -5.29 -8.22 -23.33
C ARG A 225 -5.39 -8.40 -24.84
N ALA A 226 -4.29 -8.75 -25.50
CA ALA A 226 -4.28 -9.12 -26.91
C ALA A 226 -3.05 -9.97 -27.25
N GLN A 227 -3.20 -10.99 -28.09
CA GLN A 227 -2.09 -11.82 -28.57
C GLN A 227 -1.50 -11.22 -29.86
N VAL A 228 -0.88 -10.05 -29.74
CA VAL A 228 -0.28 -9.30 -30.85
C VAL A 228 1.25 -9.25 -30.81
N GLY A 229 1.84 -9.34 -29.62
CA GLY A 229 3.29 -9.30 -29.39
C GLY A 229 3.76 -10.34 -28.36
N THR A 230 4.91 -10.05 -27.75
CA THR A 230 5.52 -10.77 -26.64
C THR A 230 4.68 -10.61 -25.36
N PHE A 231 4.18 -9.40 -25.10
CA PHE A 231 3.20 -9.17 -24.04
C PHE A 231 1.81 -9.53 -24.55
N SER A 232 1.11 -10.39 -23.80
CA SER A 232 -0.26 -10.79 -24.09
C SER A 232 -1.28 -10.11 -23.17
N VAL A 233 -0.81 -9.57 -22.04
CA VAL A 233 -1.55 -8.73 -21.09
C VAL A 233 -0.65 -7.63 -20.55
N ALA A 234 -1.19 -6.45 -20.34
CA ALA A 234 -0.56 -5.40 -19.54
C ALA A 234 -1.60 -4.69 -18.65
N ALA A 235 -1.11 -4.03 -17.60
CA ALA A 235 -1.89 -3.24 -16.68
C ALA A 235 -1.14 -1.95 -16.31
N THR A 236 -1.90 -0.91 -15.98
CA THR A 236 -1.41 0.37 -15.45
C THR A 236 -2.33 0.82 -14.32
N MET A 237 -1.75 1.44 -13.28
CA MET A 237 -2.48 2.03 -12.17
C MET A 237 -1.90 3.40 -11.86
N ASP A 238 -2.65 4.47 -12.07
CA ASP A 238 -2.21 5.79 -11.60
C ASP A 238 -2.11 5.83 -10.08
N VAL A 239 -0.91 6.14 -9.57
CA VAL A 239 -0.60 6.20 -8.13
C VAL A 239 0.06 7.52 -7.73
N LYS A 240 0.04 8.54 -8.62
CA LYS A 240 0.72 9.83 -8.36
C LYS A 240 -0.21 11.04 -8.50
N ARG A 241 -1.14 11.05 -9.46
CA ARG A 241 -1.99 12.24 -9.69
C ARG A 241 -3.01 12.49 -8.58
N GLY A 242 -3.34 11.46 -7.78
CA GLY A 242 -4.30 11.55 -6.68
C GLY A 242 -3.68 11.59 -5.28
N ILE A 243 -2.39 11.90 -5.17
CA ILE A 243 -1.76 12.27 -3.88
C ILE A 243 -2.29 13.65 -3.48
N ASP A 244 -2.85 13.75 -2.26
CA ASP A 244 -3.35 15.01 -1.70
C ASP A 244 -2.61 15.34 -0.39
N PRO A 245 -1.62 16.26 -0.40
CA PRO A 245 -0.87 16.64 0.80
C PRO A 245 -1.68 17.46 1.80
N ALA A 246 -2.98 17.72 1.55
CA ALA A 246 -3.90 18.26 2.55
C ALA A 246 -4.53 17.17 3.44
N VAL A 247 -4.27 15.88 3.16
CA VAL A 247 -4.71 14.76 4.02
C VAL A 247 -3.87 14.75 5.30
N GLU A 248 -4.52 14.89 6.46
CA GLU A 248 -3.87 14.67 7.75
C GLU A 248 -3.63 13.17 7.97
N VAL A 249 -2.34 12.80 8.09
CA VAL A 249 -1.90 11.41 8.33
C VAL A 249 -1.25 11.31 9.71
N GLU A 250 -1.64 10.31 10.49
CA GLU A 250 -0.94 9.92 11.72
C GLU A 250 0.19 8.94 11.38
N TYR A 251 1.44 9.37 11.62
CA TYR A 251 2.63 8.56 11.42
C TYR A 251 3.15 7.99 12.76
N PRO A 252 3.75 6.78 12.78
CA PRO A 252 4.08 5.97 11.61
C PRO A 252 2.91 5.09 11.11
N VAL A 253 2.85 4.89 9.79
CA VAL A 253 1.92 3.92 9.16
C VAL A 253 2.68 2.61 8.91
N MET A 254 2.05 1.49 9.20
CA MET A 254 2.63 0.14 9.08
C MET A 254 1.84 -0.68 8.04
N PHE A 255 2.53 -1.36 7.13
CA PHE A 255 1.93 -2.39 6.29
C PHE A 255 2.75 -3.70 6.34
N PRO A 256 2.13 -4.84 6.70
CA PRO A 256 0.82 -4.95 7.34
C PRO A 256 0.82 -4.29 8.73
N LYS A 257 -0.33 -3.76 9.15
CA LYS A 257 -0.55 -3.10 10.45
C LYS A 257 -0.50 -4.08 11.62
N ASP A 258 -0.49 -3.55 12.85
CA ASP A 258 -0.67 -4.37 14.05
C ASP A 258 -2.05 -5.07 14.06
N GLY A 259 -2.03 -6.37 14.37
CA GLY A 259 -3.18 -7.27 14.22
C GLY A 259 -3.62 -7.55 12.77
N GLY A 260 -2.90 -7.03 11.77
CA GLY A 260 -3.24 -7.11 10.36
C GLY A 260 -2.90 -8.44 9.69
N GLU A 261 -3.19 -8.51 8.39
CA GLU A 261 -2.99 -9.70 7.56
C GLU A 261 -2.31 -9.37 6.22
N THR A 262 -1.61 -10.34 5.64
CA THR A 262 -1.16 -10.30 4.25
C THR A 262 -1.34 -11.64 3.56
N TRP A 263 -1.78 -11.61 2.31
CA TRP A 263 -1.80 -12.76 1.40
C TRP A 263 -0.72 -12.68 0.30
N VAL A 264 0.02 -11.57 0.24
CA VAL A 264 1.17 -11.40 -0.65
C VAL A 264 2.42 -11.83 0.10
N LEU A 265 2.90 -13.03 -0.20
CA LEU A 265 3.86 -13.74 0.66
C LEU A 265 5.33 -13.56 0.25
N ALA A 266 5.60 -13.19 -1.00
CA ALA A 266 6.94 -13.26 -1.58
C ALA A 266 7.18 -12.21 -2.67
N TYR A 267 8.29 -11.48 -2.56
CA TYR A 267 8.79 -10.63 -3.65
C TYR A 267 9.38 -11.50 -4.75
N LYS A 268 8.66 -11.57 -5.88
CA LYS A 268 9.05 -12.35 -7.08
C LYS A 268 9.37 -11.48 -8.30
N LEU A 269 8.79 -10.27 -8.38
CA LEU A 269 8.99 -9.32 -9.47
C LEU A 269 10.49 -9.04 -9.73
N PHE A 270 10.86 -8.89 -10.99
CA PHE A 270 12.11 -8.28 -11.43
C PHE A 270 11.91 -6.77 -11.49
N GLU A 271 11.92 -6.13 -10.33
CA GLU A 271 11.57 -4.71 -10.20
C GLU A 271 12.64 -3.78 -10.77
N PHE A 272 12.18 -2.64 -11.29
CA PHE A 272 12.98 -1.45 -11.50
C PHE A 272 12.37 -0.30 -10.68
N PRO A 273 13.11 0.34 -9.75
CA PRO A 273 14.45 -0.01 -9.28
C PRO A 273 14.53 -1.40 -8.64
N ASN A 274 15.68 -2.07 -8.75
CA ASN A 274 15.85 -3.39 -8.13
C ASN A 274 16.25 -3.24 -6.65
N ALA A 275 15.42 -3.76 -5.73
CA ALA A 275 15.69 -3.75 -4.29
C ALA A 275 16.81 -4.70 -3.82
N ILE A 276 17.05 -5.82 -4.51
CA ILE A 276 17.92 -6.90 -4.01
C ILE A 276 19.39 -6.49 -3.76
N PRO A 277 20.03 -5.59 -4.55
CA PRO A 277 21.38 -5.10 -4.26
C PRO A 277 21.56 -4.44 -2.89
N SER A 278 20.49 -3.93 -2.26
CA SER A 278 20.53 -3.40 -0.89
C SER A 278 20.52 -4.49 0.19
N CYS A 279 20.31 -5.76 -0.17
CA CYS A 279 20.25 -6.88 0.75
C CYS A 279 21.35 -7.92 0.44
N PRO A 280 22.60 -7.69 0.91
CA PRO A 280 23.70 -8.62 0.70
C PRO A 280 23.36 -10.06 1.12
N GLY A 281 23.61 -11.02 0.23
CA GLY A 281 23.35 -12.44 0.48
C GLY A 281 21.89 -12.87 0.29
N PHE A 282 20.97 -11.96 -0.05
CA PHE A 282 19.59 -12.30 -0.41
C PHE A 282 19.48 -12.62 -1.91
N ALA A 283 18.51 -13.45 -2.27
CA ALA A 283 18.12 -13.73 -3.65
C ALA A 283 16.61 -13.94 -3.69
N ARG A 284 15.95 -13.60 -4.81
CA ARG A 284 14.52 -13.83 -4.97
C ARG A 284 14.21 -15.33 -5.10
N PRO A 285 13.10 -15.83 -4.54
CA PRO A 285 12.08 -15.07 -3.80
C PRO A 285 12.48 -14.80 -2.34
N THR A 286 12.37 -13.54 -1.92
CA THR A 286 12.41 -13.12 -0.50
C THR A 286 10.99 -13.09 0.07
N SER A 287 10.78 -12.59 1.28
CA SER A 287 9.44 -12.14 1.69
C SER A 287 8.94 -11.03 0.77
N ALA A 288 7.63 -10.79 0.78
CA ALA A 288 7.09 -9.49 0.37
C ALA A 288 7.63 -8.38 1.31
N PRO A 289 7.66 -7.11 0.87
CA PRO A 289 8.04 -6.00 1.73
C PRO A 289 7.05 -5.83 2.88
N VAL A 290 7.61 -5.53 4.05
CA VAL A 290 6.92 -4.85 5.14
C VAL A 290 7.32 -3.38 5.05
N TYR A 291 6.34 -2.47 5.09
CA TYR A 291 6.58 -1.03 5.04
C TYR A 291 6.36 -0.39 6.41
N LEU A 292 7.21 0.58 6.71
CA LEU A 292 7.04 1.53 7.80
C LEU A 292 7.21 2.94 7.21
N TYR A 293 6.11 3.67 7.04
CA TYR A 293 6.09 5.06 6.61
C TYR A 293 6.32 5.93 7.85
N LEU A 294 7.41 6.69 7.89
CA LEU A 294 7.80 7.47 9.07
C LEU A 294 7.30 8.92 9.05
N GLY A 295 6.92 9.44 7.88
CA GLY A 295 6.48 10.82 7.72
C GLY A 295 6.01 11.14 6.30
N ASN A 296 5.95 12.43 6.00
CA ASN A 296 5.39 13.01 4.78
C ASN A 296 6.45 13.37 3.71
N GLY A 297 7.73 13.03 3.92
CA GLY A 297 8.85 13.46 3.07
C GLY A 297 9.72 14.57 3.67
N ASP A 298 9.37 15.11 4.84
CA ASP A 298 10.14 16.15 5.54
C ASP A 298 11.14 15.57 6.58
N LEU A 299 11.18 14.24 6.79
CA LEU A 299 12.00 13.58 7.80
C LEU A 299 13.02 12.61 7.18
N THR A 300 14.29 12.72 7.58
CA THR A 300 15.29 11.71 7.22
C THR A 300 15.25 10.53 8.21
N PRO A 301 14.93 9.29 7.79
CA PRO A 301 14.97 8.11 8.64
C PRO A 301 16.36 7.85 9.23
N ALA A 302 16.37 7.50 10.51
CA ALA A 302 17.53 7.01 11.23
C ALA A 302 17.19 5.63 11.82
N VAL A 303 17.21 4.60 10.97
CA VAL A 303 16.93 3.21 11.37
C VAL A 303 18.22 2.53 11.82
N SER A 304 18.26 2.10 13.09
CA SER A 304 19.43 1.42 13.66
C SER A 304 19.29 -0.10 13.65
N GLN A 305 18.06 -0.62 13.67
CA GLN A 305 17.76 -2.04 13.70
C GLN A 305 16.36 -2.31 13.14
N ALA A 306 16.20 -3.38 12.35
CA ALA A 306 14.92 -4.00 12.08
C ALA A 306 15.05 -5.53 12.02
N VAL A 307 14.07 -6.26 12.54
CA VAL A 307 14.01 -7.73 12.50
C VAL A 307 12.57 -8.22 12.35
N ILE A 308 12.38 -9.25 11.53
CA ILE A 308 11.12 -10.00 11.43
C ILE A 308 11.30 -11.33 12.16
N LEU A 309 10.34 -11.69 13.02
CA LEU A 309 10.28 -12.96 13.75
C LEU A 309 9.11 -13.79 13.25
N GLU A 310 9.35 -15.02 12.80
CA GLU A 310 8.33 -16.00 12.42
C GLU A 310 7.97 -16.86 13.64
N ASN A 311 6.75 -16.72 14.16
CA ASN A 311 6.27 -17.42 15.36
C ASN A 311 7.23 -17.30 16.57
N GLY A 312 7.89 -16.14 16.71
CA GLY A 312 8.87 -15.84 17.76
C GLY A 312 10.33 -16.23 17.44
N ALA A 313 10.61 -16.87 16.30
CA ALA A 313 11.98 -17.17 15.86
C ALA A 313 12.48 -16.12 14.85
N PRO A 314 13.65 -15.50 15.04
CA PRO A 314 14.14 -14.45 14.14
C PRO A 314 14.43 -14.99 12.74
N MET A 315 14.01 -14.24 11.72
CA MET A 315 14.38 -14.45 10.32
C MET A 315 15.61 -13.61 9.96
N GLU A 316 16.44 -14.11 9.04
CA GLU A 316 17.49 -13.28 8.42
C GLU A 316 16.80 -12.12 7.69
N THR A 317 16.99 -10.90 8.19
CA THR A 317 16.23 -9.69 7.81
C THR A 317 17.17 -8.65 7.22
N CYS A 318 16.69 -7.95 6.19
CA CYS A 318 17.29 -6.78 5.55
C CYS A 318 16.32 -5.61 5.67
N PHE A 319 16.84 -4.39 5.77
CA PHE A 319 16.03 -3.18 5.67
C PHE A 319 16.80 -2.07 4.96
N PHE A 320 16.08 -1.12 4.36
CA PHE A 320 16.63 0.11 3.78
C PHE A 320 15.57 1.22 3.72
N ASP A 321 16.06 2.45 3.59
CA ASP A 321 15.34 3.73 3.49
C ASP A 321 16.01 4.61 2.39
N GLU A 322 15.60 5.86 2.17
CA GLU A 322 16.23 6.71 1.14
C GLU A 322 17.69 7.08 1.44
N THR A 323 18.13 6.96 2.69
CA THR A 323 19.52 7.20 3.10
C THR A 323 20.42 6.01 2.76
N SER A 324 19.88 4.79 2.93
CA SER A 324 20.62 3.53 2.92
C SER A 324 20.40 2.68 1.68
N TYR A 325 19.31 2.90 0.91
CA TYR A 325 19.07 2.19 -0.34
C TYR A 325 20.24 2.34 -1.32
N TYR A 326 20.77 1.21 -1.75
CA TYR A 326 21.92 1.06 -2.61
C TYR A 326 21.58 0.24 -3.86
N ASN A 327 22.05 0.70 -5.02
CA ASN A 327 22.02 -0.04 -6.27
C ASN A 327 23.30 0.27 -7.06
N PRO A 328 23.98 -0.73 -7.66
CA PRO A 328 25.14 -0.49 -8.52
C PRO A 328 24.83 0.34 -9.76
N ASP A 329 23.57 0.39 -10.21
CA ASP A 329 23.08 1.35 -11.18
C ASP A 329 22.66 2.65 -10.46
N SER A 330 23.36 3.74 -10.75
CA SER A 330 23.15 5.03 -10.09
C SER A 330 21.79 5.65 -10.38
N LYS A 331 21.15 5.33 -11.52
CA LYS A 331 19.81 5.84 -11.86
C LYS A 331 18.72 5.03 -11.16
N GLN A 332 18.88 3.72 -11.02
CA GLN A 332 18.04 2.94 -10.12
C GLN A 332 18.19 3.41 -8.67
N GLN A 333 19.41 3.72 -8.22
CA GLN A 333 19.63 4.22 -6.85
C GLN A 333 18.94 5.57 -6.63
N GLU A 334 19.14 6.53 -7.54
CA GLU A 334 18.50 7.86 -7.51
C GLU A 334 16.97 7.74 -7.50
N THR A 335 16.39 6.98 -8.45
CA THR A 335 14.94 6.77 -8.53
C THR A 335 14.38 6.07 -7.29
N GLY A 336 15.04 5.03 -6.77
CA GLY A 336 14.53 4.31 -5.61
C GLY A 336 14.57 5.16 -4.33
N ARG A 337 15.62 5.98 -4.16
CA ARG A 337 15.67 6.95 -3.07
C ARG A 337 14.53 7.96 -3.16
N LEU A 338 14.30 8.55 -4.34
CA LEU A 338 13.19 9.48 -4.59
C LEU A 338 11.77 8.88 -4.40
N ILE A 339 11.63 7.55 -4.40
CA ILE A 339 10.36 6.88 -4.08
C ILE A 339 10.19 6.72 -2.56
N LEU A 340 11.26 6.36 -1.84
CA LEU A 340 11.24 6.20 -0.39
C LEU A 340 11.12 7.56 0.33
N ASP A 341 11.81 8.58 -0.17
CA ASP A 341 11.83 9.99 0.26
C ASP A 341 10.45 10.68 0.17
N GLN A 342 9.46 10.10 -0.51
CA GLN A 342 8.11 10.67 -0.55
C GLN A 342 7.38 10.55 0.79
N ARG A 343 7.70 9.52 1.60
CA ARG A 343 7.03 9.21 2.87
C ARG A 343 7.97 8.64 3.94
N ASP A 344 9.26 8.96 3.80
CA ASP A 344 10.31 8.56 4.72
C ASP A 344 10.30 7.03 4.96
N VAL A 345 10.13 6.27 3.86
CA VAL A 345 9.71 4.86 3.89
C VAL A 345 10.87 3.93 4.20
N VAL A 346 10.71 3.17 5.28
CA VAL A 346 11.57 2.01 5.56
C VAL A 346 10.94 0.76 4.95
N VAL A 347 11.68 0.10 4.06
CA VAL A 347 11.37 -1.22 3.53
C VAL A 347 12.09 -2.27 4.37
N ILE A 348 11.36 -3.26 4.85
CA ILE A 348 11.89 -4.38 5.63
C ILE A 348 11.53 -5.69 4.91
N MET A 349 12.51 -6.58 4.71
CA MET A 349 12.33 -7.86 4.04
C MET A 349 13.06 -8.99 4.78
N ALA A 350 12.43 -10.15 4.87
CA ALA A 350 13.08 -11.38 5.29
C ALA A 350 13.62 -12.15 4.07
N LYS A 351 14.72 -12.88 4.26
CA LYS A 351 15.38 -13.67 3.20
C LYS A 351 14.52 -14.81 2.63
N ARG A 352 13.43 -15.16 3.30
CA ARG A 352 12.51 -16.24 2.94
C ARG A 352 11.09 -15.69 2.76
N PRO A 353 10.28 -16.24 1.83
CA PRO A 353 8.84 -16.00 1.77
C PRO A 353 8.11 -16.21 3.09
N PHE A 354 7.07 -15.41 3.33
CA PHE A 354 6.09 -15.66 4.39
C PHE A 354 5.32 -16.97 4.11
N GLN A 355 4.80 -17.59 5.18
CA GLN A 355 4.15 -18.89 5.18
C GLN A 355 2.73 -18.75 5.75
N VAL A 356 1.73 -19.15 4.98
CA VAL A 356 0.31 -19.11 5.40
C VAL A 356 0.13 -19.82 6.74
N GLY A 357 -0.56 -19.16 7.67
CA GLY A 357 -0.80 -19.65 9.03
C GLY A 357 0.25 -19.23 10.07
N SER A 358 1.41 -18.69 9.64
CA SER A 358 2.37 -18.10 10.58
C SER A 358 1.95 -16.70 11.04
N THR A 359 2.30 -16.39 12.29
CA THR A 359 2.25 -15.02 12.83
C THR A 359 3.65 -14.43 12.79
N TYR A 360 3.77 -13.22 12.26
CA TYR A 360 5.01 -12.47 12.21
C TYR A 360 4.99 -11.36 13.26
N THR A 361 6.13 -11.12 13.89
CA THR A 361 6.37 -9.93 14.73
C THR A 361 7.48 -9.13 14.06
N VAL A 362 7.28 -7.83 13.91
CA VAL A 362 8.28 -6.91 13.38
C VAL A 362 8.74 -6.03 14.55
N GLN A 363 10.05 -5.90 14.72
CA GLN A 363 10.66 -5.02 15.69
C GLN A 363 11.59 -4.05 14.96
N VAL A 364 11.45 -2.74 15.19
CA VAL A 364 12.20 -1.68 14.50
C VAL A 364 12.61 -0.60 15.50
N SER A 365 13.89 -0.23 15.49
CA SER A 365 14.39 0.95 16.18
C SER A 365 14.67 2.04 15.14
N ALA A 366 13.82 3.07 15.09
CA ALA A 366 13.88 4.16 14.11
C ALA A 366 13.63 5.51 14.79
N ASN A 367 14.45 6.52 14.46
CA ASN A 367 14.32 7.90 14.96
C ASN A 367 14.30 8.04 16.50
N GLY A 368 14.89 7.07 17.22
CA GLY A 368 14.86 7.00 18.69
C GLY A 368 13.58 6.41 19.28
N MET A 369 12.68 5.87 18.45
CA MET A 369 11.52 5.09 18.86
C MET A 369 11.79 3.60 18.65
N ASP A 370 11.36 2.76 19.60
CA ASP A 370 11.29 1.32 19.44
C ASP A 370 9.83 0.91 19.15
N LEU A 371 9.61 0.27 18.01
CA LEU A 371 8.31 -0.16 17.51
C LEU A 371 8.25 -1.70 17.49
N GLU A 372 7.20 -2.29 18.04
CA GLU A 372 6.85 -3.71 17.84
C GLU A 372 5.40 -3.81 17.37
N TRP A 373 5.15 -4.60 16.33
CA TRP A 373 3.79 -4.96 15.89
C TRP A 373 3.74 -6.37 15.29
N ARG A 374 2.52 -6.89 15.10
CA ARG A 374 2.30 -8.27 14.63
C ARG A 374 1.28 -8.34 13.50
N PHE A 375 1.52 -9.26 12.56
CA PHE A 375 0.58 -9.57 11.49
C PHE A 375 0.56 -11.07 11.17
N LYS A 376 -0.43 -11.53 10.40
CA LYS A 376 -0.53 -12.92 9.95
C LYS A 376 -0.34 -13.04 8.44
N ALA A 377 0.28 -14.13 8.00
CA ALA A 377 0.19 -14.55 6.61
C ALA A 377 -1.05 -15.45 6.43
N VAL A 378 -1.90 -15.11 5.47
CA VAL A 378 -3.19 -15.77 5.20
C VAL A 378 -3.29 -16.21 3.74
N ASN A 379 -4.33 -17.00 3.42
CA ASN A 379 -4.68 -17.24 2.01
C ASN A 379 -5.28 -15.96 1.40
N PRO A 380 -5.20 -15.78 0.06
CA PRO A 380 -5.92 -14.71 -0.62
C PRO A 380 -7.44 -14.72 -0.29
N PRO A 381 -8.05 -13.52 -0.16
CA PRO A 381 -9.45 -13.35 0.22
C PRO A 381 -10.47 -13.70 -0.90
#